data_AF-A0A6N7MAP8-F1
#
_entry.id   AF-A0A6N7MAP8-F1
#
_cell.length_a   1.000
_cell.length_b   1.000
_cell.length_c   1.000
_cell.angle_alpha   90.00
_cell.angle_beta   90.00
_cell.angle_gamma   90.00
#
_symmetry.space_group_name_H-M   'P 1'
#
loop_
_entity.id
_entity.type
_entity.pdbx_description
1 polymer ?
#
loop_
_entity_poly.entity_id
_entity_poly.type
_entity_poly.pdbx_seq_one_letter_code
_entity_poly.pdbx_strand_id
1 'polypeptide(L)' 'MSVGSGRKNLQDVIKPEVGIMIEKKIGEQISKGESLAVIHASDMDFFEQARNQILDAIVISGTRVASPPLFYETF' A
#
# COMPACT_ATOMS: atom_id res chain seq x y z
N MET A 1 1.97 11.74 -4.60
CA MET A 1 1.41 10.62 -5.37
C MET A 1 1.78 10.81 -6.84
N SER A 2 2.87 10.17 -7.26
CA SER A 2 3.44 10.18 -8.62
C SER A 2 3.40 8.77 -9.22
N VAL A 3 2.35 8.03 -8.87
CA VAL A 3 2.18 6.62 -9.19
C VAL A 3 1.23 6.62 -10.36
N GLY A 4 1.68 6.26 -11.56
CA GLY A 4 0.89 6.30 -12.80
C GLY A 4 -0.44 5.53 -12.77
N SER A 5 -0.79 4.87 -11.66
CA SER A 5 -2.12 4.34 -11.35
C SER A 5 -3.17 5.44 -11.10
N GLY A 6 -2.73 6.68 -10.88
CA GLY A 6 -3.59 7.85 -10.65
C GLY A 6 -3.26 9.01 -11.57
N ARG A 7 -4.09 10.04 -11.50
CA ARG A 7 -3.91 11.28 -12.26
C ARG A 7 -3.52 12.40 -11.31
N LYS A 8 -2.47 13.15 -11.62
CA LYS A 8 -2.15 14.39 -10.91
C LYS A 8 -2.95 15.56 -11.48
N ASN A 9 -3.15 15.58 -12.80
CA ASN A 9 -3.98 16.53 -13.53
C ASN A 9 -5.10 15.82 -14.31
N LEU A 10 -6.15 16.57 -14.67
CA LEU A 10 -7.31 16.05 -15.39
C LEU A 10 -6.98 15.38 -16.73
N GLN A 11 -5.82 15.65 -17.34
CA GLN A 11 -5.43 15.13 -18.65
C GLN A 11 -4.41 13.98 -18.58
N ASP A 12 -3.89 13.64 -17.40
CA ASP A 12 -2.85 12.60 -17.28
C ASP A 12 -3.41 11.24 -17.71
N VAL A 13 -2.62 10.43 -18.41
CA VAL A 13 -3.04 9.07 -18.80
C VAL A 13 -2.75 8.10 -17.67
N ILE A 14 -3.76 7.35 -17.23
CA ILE A 14 -3.61 6.28 -16.24
C ILE A 14 -2.98 5.07 -16.91
N LYS A 15 -2.01 4.46 -16.23
CA LYS A 15 -1.42 3.16 -16.58
C LYS A 15 -2.15 2.04 -15.81
N PRO A 16 -2.98 1.20 -16.45
CA PRO A 16 -3.73 0.15 -15.77
C PRO A 16 -2.86 -0.99 -15.23
N GLU A 17 -1.65 -1.16 -15.76
CA GLU A 17 -0.71 -2.24 -15.42
C GLU A 17 0.04 -2.02 -14.10
N VAL A 18 0.03 -0.78 -13.57
CA VAL A 18 0.75 -0.45 -12.34
C VAL A 18 -0.19 -0.40 -11.13
N GLY A 19 0.30 -0.81 -9.96
CA GLY A 19 -0.52 -0.89 -8.76
C GLY A 19 0.21 -1.52 -7.57
N ILE A 20 -0.50 -1.60 -6.44
CA ILE A 20 0.01 -2.18 -5.19
C ILE A 20 -1.03 -3.16 -4.67
N MET A 21 -0.59 -4.38 -4.33
CA MET A 21 -1.41 -5.38 -3.65
C MET A 21 -0.93 -5.51 -2.20
N ILE A 22 -1.78 -5.16 -1.25
CA ILE A 22 -1.45 -5.28 0.18
C ILE A 22 -1.74 -6.72 0.63
N GLU A 23 -0.71 -7.41 1.10
CA GLU A 23 -0.81 -8.80 1.56
C GLU A 23 -1.10 -8.89 3.06
N LYS A 24 -0.74 -7.85 3.84
CA LYS A 24 -0.88 -7.81 5.30
C LYS A 24 -1.78 -6.68 5.76
N LYS A 25 -2.80 -7.02 6.56
CA LYS A 25 -3.79 -6.06 7.07
C LYS A 25 -3.57 -5.70 8.54
N ILE A 26 -4.23 -4.62 8.99
CA ILE A 26 -4.14 -4.14 10.37
C ILE A 26 -4.59 -5.25 11.33
N GLY A 27 -3.72 -5.59 12.28
CA GLY A 27 -3.96 -6.62 13.30
C GLY A 27 -3.47 -8.02 12.92
N GLU A 28 -2.96 -8.21 11.70
CA GLU A 28 -2.32 -9.45 11.32
C GLU A 28 -0.89 -9.54 11.84
N GLN A 29 -0.47 -10.76 12.20
CA GLN A 29 0.92 -11.04 12.58
C GLN A 29 1.79 -11.20 11.32
N ILE A 30 3.02 -10.71 11.42
CA ILE A 30 4.04 -10.83 10.39
C ILE A 30 5.34 -11.38 10.98
N SER A 31 6.15 -12.03 10.14
CA SER A 31 7.48 -12.53 10.49
C SER A 31 8.57 -11.77 9.75
N LYS A 32 9.80 -11.78 10.29
CA LYS A 32 10.94 -11.14 9.61
C LYS A 32 11.18 -11.83 8.26
N GLY A 33 11.26 -11.03 7.19
CA GLY A 33 11.46 -11.51 5.83
C GLY A 33 10.16 -11.87 5.10
N GLU A 34 9.00 -11.74 5.76
CA GLU A 34 7.71 -11.89 5.11
C GLU A 34 7.35 -10.66 4.28
N SER A 35 6.70 -10.88 3.14
CA SER A 35 6.23 -9.81 2.26
C SER A 35 5.05 -9.07 2.89
N LEU A 36 5.06 -7.73 2.79
CA LEU A 36 3.98 -6.86 3.26
C LEU A 36 3.01 -6.48 2.13
N ALA A 37 3.56 -6.30 0.92
CA ALA A 37 2.84 -5.88 -0.26
C ALA A 37 3.63 -6.21 -1.53
N VAL A 38 2.91 -6.43 -2.63
CA VAL A 38 3.47 -6.61 -3.97
C VAL A 38 3.28 -5.31 -4.76
N ILE A 39 4.34 -4.82 -5.39
CA ILE A 39 4.33 -3.61 -6.21
C ILE A 39 4.44 -4.01 -7.68
N HIS A 40 3.46 -3.62 -8.48
CA HIS A 40 3.50 -3.70 -9.94
C HIS A 40 3.94 -2.34 -10.49
N ALA A 41 5.16 -2.28 -10.99
CA ALA A 41 5.86 -1.06 -11.41
C ALA A 41 6.15 -1.08 -12.91
N SER A 42 6.06 0.08 -13.57
CA SER A 42 6.50 0.20 -14.98
C SER A 42 8.02 0.34 -15.12
N ASP A 43 8.70 0.81 -14.08
CA ASP A 43 10.13 1.12 -14.05
C ASP A 43 10.67 1.11 -12.61
N MET A 44 12.00 1.14 -12.47
CA MET A 44 12.67 1.07 -11.16
C MET A 44 12.50 2.33 -10.32
N ASP A 45 12.44 3.52 -10.93
CA ASP A 45 12.24 4.78 -10.19
C ASP A 45 10.87 4.83 -9.53
N PHE A 46 9.84 4.34 -10.23
CA PHE A 46 8.51 4.14 -9.66
C PHE A 46 8.54 3.13 -8.52
N PHE A 47 9.23 2.00 -8.70
CA PHE A 47 9.32 0.97 -7.68
C PHE A 47 9.91 1.53 -6.38
N GLU A 48 11.03 2.25 -6.45
CA GLU A 48 11.68 2.83 -5.27
C GLU A 48 10.81 3.89 -4.58
N GLN A 49 10.13 4.75 -5.34
CA GLN A 49 9.19 5.72 -4.78
C GLN A 49 8.02 5.05 -4.06
N ALA A 50 7.42 4.02 -4.68
CA ALA A 50 6.30 3.28 -4.08
C ALA A 50 6.76 2.50 -2.85
N ARG A 51 7.93 1.86 -2.91
CA ARG A 51 8.54 1.13 -1.80
C ARG A 51 8.71 2.01 -0.57
N ASN A 52 9.29 3.20 -0.74
CA ASN A 52 9.48 4.14 0.37
C ASN A 52 8.15 4.60 0.96
N GLN A 53 7.17 4.94 0.12
CA GLN A 53 5.83 5.33 0.60
C GLN A 53 5.12 4.22 1.39
N ILE A 54 5.24 2.95 0.97
CA ILE A 54 4.65 1.82 1.67
C ILE A 54 5.33 1.60 3.03
N LEU A 55 6.67 1.66 3.06
CA LEU A 55 7.43 1.48 4.30
C LEU A 55 7.14 2.60 5.31
N ASP A 56 6.95 3.84 4.85
CA ASP A 56 6.57 4.96 5.71
C ASP A 56 5.11 4.86 6.21
N ALA A 57 4.22 4.21 5.43
CA ALA A 57 2.81 4.07 5.77
C ALA A 57 2.50 2.91 6.74
N ILE A 58 3.40 1.93 6.87
CA ILE A 58 3.20 0.74 7.70
C ILE A 58 3.93 0.89 9.05
N VAL A 59 3.18 0.76 10.15
CA VAL A 59 3.73 0.72 11.50
C VAL A 59 3.62 -0.68 12.07
N ILE A 60 4.76 -1.25 12.50
CA ILE A 60 4.83 -2.58 13.10
C ILE A 60 4.88 -2.44 14.62
N SER A 61 3.95 -3.10 15.32
CA SER A 61 3.93 -3.16 16.79
C SER A 61 4.53 -4.48 17.30
N GLY A 62 5.19 -4.44 18.46
CA GLY A 62 5.62 -5.64 19.20
C GLY A 62 4.50 -6.36 19.94
N THR A 63 3.30 -5.78 19.98
CA THR A 63 2.11 -6.35 20.63
C THR A 63 0.97 -6.50 19.62
N ARG A 64 0.01 -7.38 19.93
CA ARG A 64 -1.15 -7.59 19.07
C ARG A 64 -1.99 -6.31 18.95
N VAL A 65 -2.26 -5.90 17.72
CA VAL A 65 -3.14 -4.78 17.39
C VAL A 65 -4.53 -5.33 17.04
N ALA A 66 -5.59 -4.71 17.55
CA ALA A 66 -6.95 -5.06 17.18
C ALA A 66 -7.30 -4.46 15.82
N SER A 67 -7.89 -5.25 14.92
CA SER A 67 -8.38 -4.75 13.64
C SER A 67 -9.54 -3.78 13.86
N PRO A 68 -9.52 -2.57 13.26
CA PRO A 68 -10.62 -1.63 13.39
C PRO A 68 -11.90 -2.18 12.76
N PRO A 69 -13.09 -1.80 13.26
CA PRO A 69 -14.34 -2.21 12.65
C PRO A 69 -14.47 -1.61 11.26
N LEU A 70 -15.06 -2.37 10.32
CA LEU A 70 -15.29 -1.90 8.96
C LEU A 70 -16.42 -0.84 8.91
N PHE A 71 -17.40 -0.95 9.81
CA PHE A 71 -18.51 -0.03 9.96
C PHE A 71 -18.55 0.49 11.40
N TYR A 72 -18.58 1.80 11.59
CA TYR A 72 -18.66 2.43 12.91
C TYR A 72 -20.11 2.64 13.37
N GLU A 73 -21.00 2.98 12.44
CA GLU A 73 -22.43 3.16 12.68
C GLU A 73 -23.24 2.78 11.42
N THR A 74 -24.53 2.53 11.60
CA THR A 74 -25.49 2.29 10.51
C THR A 74 -26.76 3.08 10.81
N PHE A 75 -27.35 3.70 9.79
CA PHE A 75 -28.58 4.50 9.88
C PHE A 75 -29.80 3.74 9.35
#